data_AF-Q86L29-F1
#
_entry.id   AF-Q86L29-F1
#
_cell.length_a   1.000
_cell.length_b   1.000
_cell.length_c   1.000
_cell.angle_alpha   90.00
_cell.angle_beta   90.00
_cell.angle_gamma   90.00
#
_symmetry.space_group_name_H-M   'P 1'
#
loop_
_entity.id
_entity.type
_entity.pdbx_description
1 polymer ?
#
loop_
_entity_poly.entity_id
_entity_poly.type
_entity_poly.pdbx_seq_one_letter_code
_entity_poly.pdbx_strand_id
1 'polypeptide(L)'
;MIKIYSILFKIIEINEELNEELKENFKFNDKFFFLIWKNNYLKFKILNYLKIYQESFKKVFYNCQDFIKFEKKEFIKHLIICFNDPLKLYFNKIPNSITTLELVGKFNQQIRENQIPSSISTLKFGNNFNQSIRKNNIIPSSVTNLIFDSFNRPLSIESFPSSIHTLEFNCFNQVINFGEIPSCVKNIKFGYPFNNSLKNSIESLTIMQCYDRKMRNNEEIIIDL
;
A
#
# COMPACT_ATOMS: atom_id res chain seq x y z
N MET A 1 -32.15 -16.26 -7.42
CA MET A 1 -30.85 -16.48 -8.10
C MET A 1 -29.99 -15.20 -8.11
N ILE A 2 -30.49 -14.08 -8.64
CA ILE A 2 -29.76 -12.80 -8.83
C ILE A 2 -29.12 -12.25 -7.53
N LYS A 3 -29.83 -12.25 -6.39
CA LYS A 3 -29.29 -11.71 -5.12
C LYS A 3 -28.12 -12.51 -4.54
N ILE A 4 -28.05 -13.82 -4.81
CA ILE A 4 -26.98 -14.69 -4.27
C ILE A 4 -25.72 -14.57 -5.12
N TYR A 5 -25.87 -14.53 -6.45
CA TYR A 5 -24.80 -14.21 -7.37
C TYR A 5 -24.21 -12.82 -7.08
N SER A 6 -25.04 -11.82 -6.75
CA SER A 6 -24.56 -10.50 -6.32
C SER A 6 -23.67 -10.52 -5.07
N ILE A 7 -23.98 -11.35 -4.07
CA ILE A 7 -23.18 -11.46 -2.85
C ILE A 7 -21.88 -12.22 -3.14
N LEU A 8 -21.93 -13.28 -3.94
CA LEU A 8 -20.75 -14.00 -4.42
C LEU A 8 -19.84 -13.12 -5.28
N PHE A 9 -20.39 -12.32 -6.19
CA PHE A 9 -19.63 -11.40 -7.02
C PHE A 9 -18.95 -10.34 -6.15
N LYS A 10 -19.64 -9.83 -5.12
CA LYS A 10 -19.00 -8.96 -4.11
C LYS A 10 -17.89 -9.67 -3.33
N ILE A 11 -18.03 -10.96 -3.02
CA ILE A 11 -16.96 -11.75 -2.37
C ILE A 11 -15.75 -11.90 -3.30
N ILE A 12 -15.99 -12.10 -4.60
CA ILE A 12 -14.95 -12.20 -5.62
C ILE A 12 -14.28 -10.83 -5.86
N GLU A 13 -15.06 -9.74 -5.95
CA GLU A 13 -14.54 -8.37 -6.09
C GLU A 13 -13.71 -7.92 -4.88
N ILE A 14 -14.07 -8.38 -3.68
CA ILE A 14 -13.32 -8.08 -2.45
C ILE A 14 -11.99 -8.85 -2.38
N ASN A 15 -11.89 -9.98 -3.07
CA ASN A 15 -10.70 -10.84 -3.11
C ASN A 15 -10.11 -10.84 -4.52
N GLU A 16 -9.38 -9.78 -4.88
CA GLU A 16 -8.64 -9.71 -6.15
C GLU A 16 -7.65 -10.88 -6.33
N GLU A 17 -7.24 -11.55 -5.24
CA GLU A 17 -6.37 -12.73 -5.23
C GLU A 17 -7.06 -14.07 -5.63
N LEU A 18 -8.36 -14.08 -5.98
CA LEU A 18 -9.01 -15.29 -6.50
C LEU A 18 -8.63 -15.54 -7.97
N ASN A 19 -7.71 -16.49 -8.20
CA ASN A 19 -7.26 -16.95 -9.52
C ASN A 19 -8.43 -17.20 -10.50
N GLU A 20 -8.22 -16.89 -11.78
CA GLU A 20 -9.14 -17.17 -12.90
C GLU A 20 -9.65 -18.64 -12.90
N GLU A 21 -8.81 -19.57 -12.46
CA GLU A 21 -9.12 -21.00 -12.31
C GLU A 21 -10.26 -21.28 -11.30
N LEU A 22 -10.42 -20.44 -10.27
CA LEU A 22 -11.55 -20.52 -9.34
C LEU A 22 -12.82 -19.94 -9.98
N LYS A 23 -12.70 -18.86 -10.78
CA LYS A 23 -13.83 -18.25 -11.51
C LYS A 23 -14.45 -19.24 -12.51
N GLU A 24 -13.64 -20.04 -13.20
CA GLU A 24 -14.14 -21.11 -14.09
C GLU A 24 -14.78 -22.26 -13.30
N ASN A 25 -14.19 -22.67 -12.18
CA ASN A 25 -14.75 -23.71 -11.30
C ASN A 25 -16.10 -23.32 -10.67
N PHE A 26 -16.37 -22.03 -10.46
CA PHE A 26 -17.67 -21.56 -9.94
C PHE A 26 -18.84 -21.83 -10.89
N LYS A 27 -18.58 -21.93 -12.20
CA LYS A 27 -19.59 -22.31 -13.20
C LYS A 27 -19.97 -23.79 -13.13
N PHE A 28 -19.16 -24.60 -12.43
CA PHE A 28 -19.26 -26.07 -12.42
C PHE A 28 -19.70 -26.67 -11.07
N ASN A 29 -19.82 -25.87 -10.00
CA ASN A 29 -20.07 -26.43 -8.65
C ASN A 29 -21.29 -25.87 -7.89
N ASP A 30 -22.36 -25.58 -8.64
CA ASP A 30 -23.68 -25.22 -8.10
C ASP A 30 -24.12 -26.16 -6.98
N LYS A 31 -23.92 -27.48 -7.13
CA LYS A 31 -24.37 -28.48 -6.13
C LYS A 31 -23.71 -28.27 -4.76
N PHE A 32 -22.38 -28.13 -4.72
CA PHE A 32 -21.66 -27.89 -3.47
C PHE A 32 -21.98 -26.51 -2.89
N PHE A 33 -22.08 -25.49 -3.74
CA PHE A 33 -22.52 -24.16 -3.33
C PHE A 33 -23.90 -24.20 -2.67
N PHE A 34 -24.88 -24.89 -3.28
CA PHE A 34 -26.21 -25.07 -2.71
C PHE A 34 -26.18 -25.86 -1.40
N LEU A 35 -25.33 -26.88 -1.26
CA LEU A 35 -25.19 -27.63 0.00
C LEU A 35 -24.66 -26.74 1.13
N ILE A 36 -23.64 -25.91 0.85
CA ILE A 36 -23.08 -24.97 1.82
C ILE A 36 -24.13 -23.91 2.21
N TRP A 37 -24.84 -23.33 1.24
CA TRP A 37 -25.82 -22.27 1.51
C TRP A 37 -27.15 -22.75 2.08
N LYS A 38 -27.50 -24.03 1.87
CA LYS A 38 -28.63 -24.69 2.56
C LYS A 38 -28.28 -25.02 4.00
N ASN A 39 -27.01 -25.24 4.31
CA ASN A 39 -26.57 -25.43 5.68
C ASN A 39 -26.57 -24.07 6.42
N ASN A 40 -27.61 -23.83 7.23
CA ASN A 40 -27.78 -22.58 7.97
C ASN A 40 -26.58 -22.25 8.87
N TYR A 41 -25.91 -23.27 9.42
CA TYR A 41 -24.73 -23.09 10.27
C TYR A 41 -23.52 -22.58 9.47
N LEU A 42 -23.20 -23.23 8.35
CA LEU A 42 -22.10 -22.80 7.48
C LEU A 42 -22.37 -21.42 6.89
N LYS A 43 -23.58 -21.18 6.39
CA LYS A 43 -24.03 -19.87 5.90
C LYS A 43 -23.83 -18.79 6.97
N PHE A 44 -24.31 -19.02 8.20
CA PHE A 44 -24.16 -18.06 9.29
C PHE A 44 -22.68 -17.78 9.60
N LYS A 45 -21.85 -18.82 9.68
CA LYS A 45 -20.39 -18.67 9.87
C LYS A 45 -19.76 -17.83 8.76
N ILE A 46 -20.00 -18.17 7.49
CA ILE A 46 -19.45 -17.45 6.34
C ILE A 46 -19.85 -15.97 6.38
N LEU A 47 -21.13 -15.68 6.59
CA LEU A 47 -21.63 -14.31 6.68
C LEU A 47 -20.99 -13.53 7.84
N ASN A 48 -20.81 -14.16 9.00
CA ASN A 48 -20.15 -13.53 10.14
C ASN A 48 -18.67 -13.24 9.87
N TYR A 49 -17.95 -14.18 9.25
CA TYR A 49 -16.55 -13.99 8.84
C TYR A 49 -16.42 -12.86 7.81
N LEU A 50 -17.29 -12.82 6.81
CA LEU A 50 -17.32 -11.75 5.81
C LEU A 50 -17.61 -10.38 6.43
N LYS A 51 -18.55 -10.33 7.38
CA LYS A 51 -18.85 -9.11 8.14
C LYS A 51 -17.60 -8.63 8.90
N ILE A 52 -16.95 -9.53 9.64
CA ILE A 52 -15.72 -9.20 10.40
C ILE A 52 -14.60 -8.73 9.47
N TYR A 53 -14.42 -9.40 8.33
CA TYR A 53 -13.44 -9.03 7.32
C TYR A 53 -13.72 -7.64 6.76
N GLN A 54 -14.95 -7.35 6.32
CA GLN A 54 -15.34 -6.03 5.81
C GLN A 54 -15.13 -4.92 6.84
N GLU A 55 -15.48 -5.17 8.10
CA GLU A 55 -15.30 -4.21 9.21
C GLU A 55 -13.84 -3.99 9.59
N SER A 56 -12.96 -4.95 9.28
CA SER A 56 -11.55 -4.95 9.72
C SER A 56 -10.53 -4.80 8.59
N PHE A 57 -10.96 -4.89 7.33
CA PHE A 57 -10.12 -4.86 6.14
C PHE A 57 -9.16 -3.66 6.16
N LYS A 58 -9.72 -2.48 6.45
CA LYS A 58 -9.00 -1.22 6.64
C LYS A 58 -9.19 -0.72 8.06
N LYS A 59 -8.10 -0.56 8.81
CA LYS A 59 -8.12 -0.04 10.18
C LYS A 59 -7.15 1.10 10.39
N VAL A 60 -7.60 2.08 11.17
CA VAL A 60 -6.83 3.25 11.58
C VAL A 60 -6.65 3.20 13.09
N PHE A 61 -5.43 3.42 13.56
CA PHE A 61 -5.11 3.50 14.99
C PHE A 61 -4.44 4.84 15.31
N TYR A 62 -4.89 5.46 16.41
CA TYR A 62 -4.43 6.79 16.86
C TYR A 62 -3.54 6.72 18.11
N ASN A 63 -3.31 5.53 18.66
CA ASN A 63 -2.32 5.26 19.69
C ASN A 63 -1.89 3.79 19.63
N CYS A 64 -0.70 3.51 20.17
CA CYS A 64 -0.11 2.17 20.17
C CYS A 64 -0.92 1.16 21.02
N GLN A 65 -1.54 1.59 22.11
CA GLN A 65 -2.26 0.68 23.02
C GLN A 65 -3.49 0.07 22.35
N ASP A 66 -4.27 0.86 21.61
CA ASP A 66 -5.45 0.40 20.89
C ASP A 66 -5.06 -0.57 19.77
N PHE A 67 -3.96 -0.29 19.06
CA PHE A 67 -3.41 -1.22 18.09
C PHE A 67 -3.03 -2.55 18.74
N ILE A 68 -2.26 -2.53 19.82
CA ILE A 68 -1.82 -3.74 20.52
C ILE A 68 -3.01 -4.54 21.08
N LYS A 69 -4.04 -3.88 21.61
CA LYS A 69 -5.22 -4.54 22.20
C LYS A 69 -6.23 -5.06 21.17
N PHE A 70 -6.15 -4.63 19.91
CA PHE A 70 -7.10 -5.07 18.89
C PHE A 70 -7.04 -6.58 18.67
N GLU A 71 -8.16 -7.30 18.82
CA GLU A 71 -8.18 -8.77 18.75
C GLU A 71 -8.14 -9.30 17.31
N LYS A 72 -8.85 -8.63 16.39
CA LYS A 72 -9.12 -9.11 15.02
C LYS A 72 -8.03 -8.72 14.01
N LYS A 73 -6.76 -8.65 14.43
CA LYS A 73 -5.65 -8.14 13.59
C LYS A 73 -5.48 -8.92 12.29
N GLU A 74 -5.71 -10.24 12.30
CA GLU A 74 -5.51 -11.11 11.13
C GLU A 74 -6.45 -10.81 9.96
N PHE A 75 -7.53 -10.06 10.19
CA PHE A 75 -8.45 -9.61 9.14
C PHE A 75 -8.05 -8.27 8.51
N ILE A 76 -7.00 -7.62 9.03
CA ILE A 76 -6.51 -6.35 8.48
C ILE A 76 -5.64 -6.66 7.26
N LYS A 77 -5.99 -6.03 6.13
CA LYS A 77 -5.16 -5.96 4.91
C LYS A 77 -4.50 -4.59 4.77
N HIS A 78 -5.19 -3.54 5.20
CA HIS A 78 -4.75 -2.15 5.11
C HIS A 78 -4.69 -1.52 6.51
N LEU A 79 -3.49 -1.26 7.01
CA LEU A 79 -3.22 -0.68 8.32
C LEU A 79 -2.77 0.78 8.19
N ILE A 80 -3.46 1.69 8.89
CA ILE A 80 -3.09 3.10 9.00
C ILE A 80 -2.70 3.42 10.45
N ILE A 81 -1.49 3.94 10.63
CA ILE A 81 -0.93 4.35 11.91
C ILE A 81 -0.83 5.87 11.93
N CYS A 82 -1.53 6.51 12.88
CA CYS A 82 -1.60 7.96 13.02
C CYS A 82 -0.82 8.52 14.22
N PHE A 83 -0.15 7.65 15.00
CA PHE A 83 0.58 8.00 16.22
C PHE A 83 2.09 7.98 16.02
N ASN A 84 2.83 8.60 16.95
CA ASN A 84 4.28 8.80 16.84
C ASN A 84 5.11 7.87 17.73
N ASP A 85 4.55 6.75 18.17
CA ASP A 85 5.30 5.77 18.97
C ASP A 85 6.32 5.02 18.09
N PRO A 86 7.54 4.73 18.60
CA PRO A 86 8.55 3.98 17.84
C PRO A 86 8.05 2.62 17.36
N LEU A 87 8.25 2.28 16.08
CA LEU A 87 7.85 0.99 15.48
C LEU A 87 8.37 -0.22 16.26
N LYS A 88 9.56 -0.11 16.87
CA LYS A 88 10.16 -1.15 17.74
C LYS A 88 9.18 -1.67 18.81
N LEU A 89 8.25 -0.86 19.28
CA LEU A 89 7.31 -1.25 20.35
C LEU A 89 6.21 -2.21 19.88
N TYR A 90 5.88 -2.23 18.59
CA TYR A 90 4.71 -2.96 18.09
C TYR A 90 4.91 -3.62 16.72
N PHE A 91 6.08 -3.53 16.09
CA PHE A 91 6.32 -4.16 14.78
C PHE A 91 6.05 -5.67 14.80
N ASN A 92 6.41 -6.35 15.90
CA ASN A 92 6.14 -7.78 16.10
C ASN A 92 4.65 -8.11 16.37
N LYS A 93 3.78 -7.10 16.43
CA LYS A 93 2.32 -7.23 16.54
C LYS A 93 1.60 -6.93 15.24
N ILE A 94 2.31 -6.53 14.18
CA ILE A 94 1.76 -6.36 12.85
C ILE A 94 1.65 -7.75 12.20
N PRO A 95 0.44 -8.30 11.97
CA PRO A 95 0.29 -9.61 11.36
C PRO A 95 0.71 -9.62 9.89
N ASN A 96 1.13 -10.79 9.42
CA ASN A 96 1.53 -11.02 8.02
C ASN A 96 0.35 -10.91 7.03
N SER A 97 -0.89 -10.77 7.50
CA SER A 97 -2.06 -10.53 6.66
C SER A 97 -2.02 -9.15 5.99
N ILE A 98 -1.34 -8.17 6.60
CA ILE A 98 -1.32 -6.78 6.14
C ILE A 98 -0.42 -6.67 4.92
N THR A 99 -0.96 -6.06 3.86
CA THR A 99 -0.27 -5.79 2.58
C THR A 99 -0.04 -4.30 2.36
N THR A 100 -0.88 -3.44 2.93
CA THR A 100 -0.73 -1.98 2.88
C THR A 100 -0.50 -1.41 4.27
N LEU A 101 0.60 -0.67 4.43
CA LEU A 101 0.93 0.07 5.65
C LEU A 101 1.04 1.57 5.34
N GLU A 102 0.22 2.38 6.00
CA GLU A 102 0.31 3.84 5.96
C GLU A 102 0.78 4.38 7.31
N LEU A 103 1.96 5.01 7.33
CA LEU A 103 2.54 5.69 8.48
C LEU A 103 2.30 7.20 8.33
N VAL A 104 1.17 7.67 8.86
CA VAL A 104 0.62 9.01 8.61
C VAL A 104 0.36 9.75 9.92
N GLY A 105 -0.43 10.84 9.87
CA GLY A 105 -0.79 11.61 11.06
C GLY A 105 0.45 12.18 11.74
N LYS A 106 0.69 11.84 13.00
CA LYS A 106 1.83 12.34 13.78
C LYS A 106 3.12 11.53 13.60
N PHE A 107 3.12 10.45 12.81
CA PHE A 107 4.27 9.57 12.67
C PHE A 107 5.47 10.30 12.05
N ASN A 108 6.58 10.36 12.79
CA ASN A 108 7.85 10.95 12.39
C ASN A 108 9.04 10.23 13.06
N GLN A 109 8.89 8.94 13.37
CA GLN A 109 9.94 8.17 14.01
C GLN A 109 10.96 7.67 12.98
N GLN A 110 12.23 7.65 13.36
CA GLN A 110 13.27 7.05 12.53
C GLN A 110 13.05 5.53 12.45
N ILE A 111 12.89 5.03 11.23
CA ILE A 111 12.73 3.60 10.97
C ILE A 111 14.11 2.96 10.85
N ARG A 112 14.27 1.80 11.49
CA ARG A 112 15.46 0.97 11.42
C ARG A 112 15.18 -0.31 10.63
N GLU A 113 16.24 -0.98 10.24
CA GLU A 113 16.20 -2.28 9.58
C GLU A 113 15.28 -3.26 10.33
N ASN A 114 14.52 -4.05 9.56
CA ASN A 114 13.58 -5.07 10.04
C ASN A 114 12.41 -4.57 10.91
N GLN A 115 12.04 -3.28 10.85
CA GLN A 115 10.87 -2.75 11.55
C GLN A 115 9.58 -2.70 10.72
N ILE A 116 9.68 -2.87 9.41
CA ILE A 116 8.53 -3.02 8.51
C ILE A 116 8.46 -4.50 8.11
N PRO A 117 7.34 -5.20 8.35
CA PRO A 117 7.21 -6.61 8.00
C PRO A 117 7.33 -6.87 6.50
N SER A 118 7.85 -8.04 6.13
CA SER A 118 8.01 -8.48 4.74
C SER A 118 6.69 -8.85 4.03
N SER A 119 5.55 -8.72 4.71
CA SER A 119 4.22 -8.87 4.08
C SER A 119 3.75 -7.59 3.38
N ILE A 120 4.37 -6.44 3.67
CA ILE A 120 3.96 -5.15 3.12
C ILE A 120 4.40 -5.05 1.66
N SER A 121 3.44 -4.85 0.76
CA SER A 121 3.66 -4.54 -0.67
C SER A 121 3.51 -3.06 -0.97
N THR A 122 2.64 -2.35 -0.23
CA THR A 122 2.43 -0.91 -0.37
C THR A 122 2.76 -0.20 0.93
N LEU A 123 3.71 0.73 0.89
CA LEU A 123 4.13 1.54 2.02
C LEU A 123 3.87 3.03 1.72
N LYS A 124 3.17 3.71 2.63
CA LYS A 124 2.90 5.14 2.52
C LYS A 124 3.40 5.89 3.74
N PHE A 125 4.06 7.03 3.51
CA PHE A 125 4.46 7.99 4.54
C PHE A 125 3.66 9.28 4.41
N GLY A 126 3.06 9.74 5.50
CA GLY A 126 2.24 10.95 5.54
C GLY A 126 3.03 12.24 5.72
N ASN A 127 2.30 13.37 5.78
CA ASN A 127 2.86 14.73 5.75
C ASN A 127 3.90 15.07 6.83
N ASN A 128 3.83 14.43 8.00
CA ASN A 128 4.72 14.73 9.12
C ASN A 128 6.00 13.88 9.13
N PHE A 129 6.15 12.93 8.20
CA PHE A 129 7.35 12.12 8.11
C PHE A 129 8.51 12.95 7.57
N ASN A 130 9.45 13.29 8.45
CA ASN A 130 10.59 14.15 8.17
C ASN A 130 11.91 13.49 8.58
N GLN A 131 12.05 12.18 8.35
CA GLN A 131 13.27 11.42 8.61
C GLN A 131 14.01 11.12 7.31
N SER A 132 15.33 11.03 7.34
CA SER A 132 16.10 10.63 6.15
C SER A 132 15.97 9.13 5.89
N ILE A 133 15.81 8.74 4.63
CA ILE A 133 15.85 7.35 4.19
C ILE A 133 17.27 7.07 3.72
N ARG A 134 18.09 6.57 4.64
CA ARG A 134 19.48 6.20 4.35
C ARG A 134 19.57 4.69 4.34
N LYS A 135 20.16 4.14 3.28
CA LYS A 135 20.43 2.71 3.09
C LYS A 135 19.19 1.88 2.73
N ASN A 136 19.43 0.91 1.87
CA ASN A 136 18.43 0.06 1.23
C ASN A 136 17.58 -0.74 2.24
N ASN A 137 18.13 -1.05 3.42
CA ASN A 137 17.55 -2.04 4.33
C ASN A 137 16.42 -1.52 5.25
N ILE A 138 16.02 -0.25 5.14
CA ILE A 138 14.88 0.26 5.92
C ILE A 138 13.55 -0.23 5.34
N ILE A 139 13.46 -0.28 4.00
CA ILE A 139 12.28 -0.68 3.26
C ILE A 139 12.48 -2.13 2.82
N PRO A 140 11.61 -3.07 3.21
CA PRO A 140 11.79 -4.47 2.85
C PRO A 140 11.61 -4.67 1.34
N SER A 141 12.30 -5.66 0.77
CA SER A 141 12.22 -6.02 -0.65
C SER A 141 10.85 -6.53 -1.10
N SER A 142 9.90 -6.67 -0.18
CA SER A 142 8.49 -6.97 -0.47
C SER A 142 7.73 -5.74 -0.98
N VAL A 143 8.20 -4.53 -0.69
CA VAL A 143 7.52 -3.29 -1.08
C VAL A 143 7.74 -3.04 -2.57
N THR A 144 6.62 -2.96 -3.30
CA THR A 144 6.58 -2.64 -4.73
C THR A 144 6.08 -1.22 -4.98
N ASN A 145 5.27 -0.68 -4.06
CA ASN A 145 4.65 0.64 -4.18
C ASN A 145 5.04 1.48 -2.96
N LEU A 146 5.74 2.58 -3.20
CA LEU A 146 6.18 3.50 -2.15
C LEU A 146 5.66 4.90 -2.41
N ILE A 147 4.96 5.46 -1.43
CA ILE A 147 4.28 6.76 -1.54
C ILE A 147 4.74 7.67 -0.40
N PHE A 148 5.12 8.90 -0.75
CA PHE A 148 5.43 9.97 0.19
C PHE A 148 4.49 11.15 -0.02
N ASP A 149 3.76 11.56 1.03
CA ASP A 149 2.91 12.74 0.93
C ASP A 149 3.70 14.05 1.01
N SER A 150 4.59 14.25 2.01
CA SER A 150 5.39 15.49 2.14
C SER A 150 6.84 15.23 2.54
N PHE A 151 7.49 14.34 1.81
CA PHE A 151 8.93 14.11 1.95
C PHE A 151 9.71 15.07 1.07
N ASN A 152 10.54 15.93 1.66
CA ASN A 152 11.35 16.91 0.92
C ASN A 152 12.82 16.93 1.37
N ARG A 153 13.40 15.74 1.61
CA ARG A 153 14.82 15.58 1.94
C ARG A 153 15.59 15.04 0.73
N PRO A 154 16.88 15.37 0.57
CA PRO A 154 17.70 14.79 -0.48
C PRO A 154 17.68 13.26 -0.41
N LEU A 155 17.60 12.63 -1.57
CA LEU A 155 17.76 11.18 -1.70
C LEU A 155 19.26 10.83 -1.63
N SER A 156 19.55 9.56 -1.39
CA SER A 156 20.91 9.03 -1.47
C SER A 156 20.92 7.81 -2.38
N ILE A 157 22.06 7.52 -2.98
CA ILE A 157 22.27 6.25 -3.67
C ILE A 157 21.94 5.12 -2.68
N GLU A 158 21.23 4.09 -3.16
CA GLU A 158 20.69 2.98 -2.33
C GLU A 158 19.64 3.38 -1.28
N SER A 159 18.94 4.52 -1.41
CA SER A 159 17.80 4.83 -0.53
C SER A 159 16.63 3.85 -0.66
N PHE A 160 16.52 3.13 -1.78
CA PHE A 160 15.38 2.29 -2.12
C PHE A 160 15.80 0.89 -2.60
N PRO A 161 15.05 -0.17 -2.26
CA PRO A 161 15.27 -1.50 -2.83
C PRO A 161 14.92 -1.56 -4.31
N SER A 162 15.57 -2.48 -5.02
CA SER A 162 15.29 -2.78 -6.44
C SER A 162 13.90 -3.38 -6.67
N SER A 163 13.16 -3.71 -5.60
CA SER A 163 11.79 -4.21 -5.66
C SER A 163 10.74 -3.13 -5.96
N ILE A 164 11.09 -1.84 -5.82
CA ILE A 164 10.13 -0.76 -6.04
C ILE A 164 9.84 -0.63 -7.53
N HIS A 165 8.56 -0.76 -7.89
CA HIS A 165 8.04 -0.58 -9.24
C HIS A 165 7.36 0.78 -9.40
N THR A 166 6.74 1.29 -8.34
CA THR A 166 6.03 2.58 -8.32
C THR A 166 6.53 3.43 -7.16
N LEU A 167 7.02 4.64 -7.48
CA LEU A 167 7.47 5.63 -6.51
C LEU A 167 6.68 6.94 -6.68
N GLU A 168 5.97 7.38 -5.66
CA GLU A 168 5.15 8.60 -5.70
C GLU A 168 5.62 9.59 -4.63
N PHE A 169 5.89 10.83 -5.05
CA PHE A 169 6.19 11.96 -4.19
C PHE A 169 5.16 13.07 -4.42
N ASN A 170 4.23 13.27 -3.49
CA ASN A 170 3.20 14.30 -3.64
C ASN A 170 3.76 15.71 -3.44
N CYS A 171 4.67 15.93 -2.49
CA CYS A 171 5.36 17.20 -2.28
C CYS A 171 6.88 16.97 -2.11
N PHE A 172 7.64 17.09 -3.20
CA PHE A 172 9.10 16.94 -3.21
C PHE A 172 9.71 18.01 -4.12
N ASN A 173 10.79 18.67 -3.69
CA ASN A 173 11.47 19.73 -4.43
C ASN A 173 12.98 19.73 -4.16
N GLN A 174 13.60 18.55 -4.21
CA GLN A 174 15.05 18.39 -4.17
C GLN A 174 15.57 17.98 -5.55
N VAL A 175 16.86 18.20 -5.80
CA VAL A 175 17.53 17.66 -6.99
C VAL A 175 17.66 16.16 -6.82
N ILE A 176 17.42 15.42 -7.91
CA ILE A 176 17.62 13.97 -7.97
C ILE A 176 18.85 13.72 -8.83
N ASN A 177 19.88 13.11 -8.25
CA ASN A 177 21.10 12.76 -8.96
C ASN A 177 21.00 11.36 -9.59
N PHE A 178 21.86 11.11 -10.59
CA PHE A 178 21.98 9.81 -11.24
C PHE A 178 22.19 8.70 -10.21
N GLY A 179 21.38 7.63 -10.28
CA GLY A 179 21.48 6.46 -9.41
C GLY A 179 20.81 6.58 -8.03
N GLU A 180 20.21 7.73 -7.67
CA GLU A 180 19.44 7.86 -6.43
C GLU A 180 18.08 7.16 -6.49
N ILE A 181 17.53 7.02 -7.70
CA ILE A 181 16.35 6.21 -7.97
C ILE A 181 16.79 4.94 -8.71
N PRO A 182 16.45 3.74 -8.22
CA PRO A 182 16.79 2.49 -8.90
C PRO A 182 16.22 2.41 -10.32
N SER A 183 16.98 1.83 -11.25
CA SER A 183 16.53 1.62 -12.64
C SER A 183 15.32 0.67 -12.78
N CYS A 184 14.97 -0.07 -11.72
CA CYS A 184 13.82 -0.97 -11.70
C CYS A 184 12.47 -0.25 -11.54
N VAL A 185 12.47 1.04 -11.16
CA VAL A 185 11.24 1.81 -10.97
C VAL A 185 10.60 2.11 -12.33
N LYS A 186 9.40 1.58 -12.56
CA LYS A 186 8.66 1.72 -13.82
C LYS A 186 7.82 2.99 -13.86
N ASN A 187 7.20 3.34 -12.73
CA ASN A 187 6.29 4.46 -12.61
C ASN A 187 6.81 5.42 -11.54
N ILE A 188 7.03 6.68 -11.90
CA ILE A 188 7.32 7.72 -10.92
C ILE A 188 6.37 8.87 -11.10
N LYS A 189 5.82 9.32 -9.99
CA LYS A 189 4.87 10.41 -9.93
C LYS A 189 5.39 11.50 -9.02
N PHE A 190 5.42 12.72 -9.53
CA PHE A 190 5.72 13.92 -8.76
C PHE A 190 4.48 14.81 -8.71
N GLY A 191 4.11 15.24 -7.52
CA GLY A 191 3.13 16.29 -7.29
C GLY A 191 3.80 17.66 -7.10
N TYR A 192 2.97 18.65 -6.83
CA TYR A 192 3.41 20.02 -6.53
C TYR A 192 4.15 20.09 -5.17
N PRO A 193 5.30 20.78 -5.03
CA PRO A 193 5.88 21.78 -5.92
C PRO A 193 7.16 21.33 -6.65
N PHE A 194 7.22 20.11 -7.18
CA PHE A 194 8.43 19.66 -7.88
C PHE A 194 8.78 20.57 -9.07
N ASN A 195 9.95 21.22 -9.01
CA ASN A 195 10.39 22.19 -10.02
C ASN A 195 11.85 21.93 -10.48
N ASN A 196 12.36 20.72 -10.29
CA ASN A 196 13.70 20.35 -10.72
C ASN A 196 13.65 19.47 -11.97
N SER A 197 14.65 19.60 -12.83
CA SER A 197 14.78 18.73 -14.01
C SER A 197 15.26 17.34 -13.59
N LEU A 198 14.67 16.29 -14.16
CA LEU A 198 15.10 14.90 -13.97
C LEU A 198 16.27 14.51 -14.91
N LYS A 199 16.90 15.50 -15.56
CA LYS A 199 17.74 15.39 -16.76
C LYS A 199 18.81 14.29 -16.77
N ASN A 200 19.21 13.77 -15.60
CA ASN A 200 20.26 12.77 -15.47
C ASN A 200 19.84 11.56 -14.60
N SER A 201 18.55 11.23 -14.46
CA SER A 201 18.13 10.26 -13.42
C SER A 201 17.96 8.82 -13.94
N ILE A 202 17.25 8.56 -15.04
CA ILE A 202 16.84 7.20 -15.49
C ILE A 202 16.55 7.17 -17.02
N GLU A 203 16.93 6.09 -17.71
CA GLU A 203 16.82 5.88 -19.18
C GLU A 203 15.38 5.66 -19.71
N SER A 204 14.42 5.30 -18.86
CA SER A 204 13.02 5.12 -19.25
C SER A 204 12.11 5.27 -18.05
N LEU A 205 11.23 6.27 -18.07
CA LEU A 205 10.32 6.53 -16.96
C LEU A 205 9.00 7.10 -17.48
N THR A 206 7.88 6.48 -17.12
CA THR A 206 6.58 7.15 -17.30
C THR A 206 6.43 8.16 -16.16
N ILE A 207 6.62 9.44 -16.49
CA ILE A 207 6.52 10.54 -15.52
C ILE A 207 5.10 11.06 -15.56
N MET A 208 4.33 10.75 -14.52
CA MET A 208 3.03 11.36 -14.31
C MET A 208 3.23 12.61 -13.47
N GLN A 209 3.09 13.79 -14.07
CA GLN A 209 2.95 15.02 -13.30
C GLN A 209 1.47 15.20 -12.96
N CYS A 210 1.14 15.31 -11.67
CA CYS A 210 -0.23 15.63 -11.27
C CYS A 210 -0.29 17.08 -10.77
N TYR A 211 -0.97 17.93 -11.56
CA TYR A 211 -1.36 19.29 -11.18
C TYR A 211 -2.87 19.35 -10.96
N ASP A 212 -3.31 19.68 -9.74
CA ASP A 212 -4.71 19.99 -9.43
C ASP A 212 -4.73 21.05 -8.30
N ARG A 213 -5.46 22.19 -8.32
CA ARG A 213 -6.80 22.48 -8.84
C ARG A 213 -6.86 23.76 -9.71
N LYS A 214 -7.49 23.63 -10.88
CA LYS A 214 -7.75 24.63 -11.95
C LYS A 214 -6.74 24.66 -13.11
N MET A 215 -6.57 23.56 -13.84
CA MET A 215 -6.43 23.61 -15.30
C MET A 215 -6.86 22.26 -15.89
N ARG A 216 -7.63 22.32 -16.97
CA ARG A 216 -8.01 21.19 -17.80
C ARG A 216 -6.76 20.75 -18.58
N ASN A 217 -6.49 19.45 -18.58
CA ASN A 217 -5.68 18.65 -19.51
C ASN A 217 -4.69 17.78 -18.75
N ASN A 218 -5.01 16.49 -18.65
CA ASN A 218 -4.05 15.43 -18.41
C ASN A 218 -3.15 15.36 -19.65
N GLU A 219 -2.09 16.16 -19.70
CA GLU A 219 -1.02 15.98 -20.67
C GLU A 219 0.04 15.08 -20.04
N GLU A 220 0.20 13.89 -20.60
CA GLU A 220 1.42 13.10 -20.45
C GLU A 220 2.56 13.94 -21.02
N ILE A 221 3.31 14.63 -20.15
CA ILE A 221 4.55 15.27 -20.58
C ILE A 221 5.57 14.15 -20.72
N ILE A 222 5.74 13.70 -21.96
CA ILE A 222 6.92 12.96 -22.39
C ILE A 222 8.11 13.87 -22.07
N ILE A 223 8.89 13.49 -21.05
CA ILE A 223 10.20 14.10 -20.86
C ILE A 223 11.08 13.50 -21.94
N ASP A 224 11.45 14.32 -22.92
CA ASP A 224 12.52 13.97 -23.85
C ASP A 224 13.78 13.60 -23.03
N LEU A 225 14.24 12.38 -23.27
CA LEU A 225 15.53 11.87 -22.79
C LEU A 225 16.69 12.77 -23.23
#